data_AF-A0ABC9NU11-F1
#
_entry.id   AF-A0ABC9NU11-F1
#
_cell.length_a   1.000
_cell.length_b   1.000
_cell.length_c   1.000
_cell.angle_alpha   90.00
_cell.angle_beta   90.00
_cell.angle_gamma   90.00
#
_symmetry.space_group_name_H-M   'P 1'
#
loop_
_entity.id
_entity.type
_entity.pdbx_description
1 polymer ?
#
loop_
_entity_poly.entity_id
_entity_poly.type
_entity_poly.pdbx_seq_one_letter_code
_entity_poly.pdbx_strand_id
1 'polypeptide(L)'
;MIETESLSYSALVWLKKLDHRLKVKSSEKKNTDGKTVIQVLRWCIALDLIPANSLSLPEFIFTTALLNKISDAQQRLKQANFRDDLRIKNRIESAQLSDQEIKTAGIRPRQHRVLLRLNQPLVNEFGMVIDVVDTDWRNITLTHFDVLIVVENQDCFYHLSLFDYSQCDFHSPLIIYRGDRTYSKGTVALKNCWLKTGKAAIYFGDFDPKGVSIAKNEGYHFMLLPSPDVVTKKSSSAMFPDAQLKFLPRLLSGEKHCHLRDYLLVLEKHQALRQQKMQGEILQMVMLKASD
;
A
#
# COMPACT_ATOMS: atom_id res chain seq x y z
N MET A 1 21.70 -15.33 35.02
CA MET A 1 21.56 -15.37 33.54
C MET A 1 21.70 -13.93 33.06
N ILE A 2 22.76 -13.60 32.33
CA ILE A 2 22.87 -12.29 31.68
C ILE A 2 21.97 -12.36 30.45
N GLU A 3 20.83 -11.67 30.46
CA GLU A 3 20.01 -11.51 29.26
C GLU A 3 20.86 -10.84 28.20
N THR A 4 21.31 -11.63 27.22
CA THR A 4 22.11 -11.09 26.12
C THR A 4 21.17 -10.43 25.13
N GLU A 5 21.31 -9.11 24.98
CA GLU A 5 20.45 -8.31 24.11
C GLU A 5 20.40 -8.90 22.68
N SER A 6 19.20 -9.12 22.15
CA SER A 6 19.01 -9.73 20.83
C SER A 6 19.46 -8.81 19.67
N LEU A 7 19.85 -9.39 18.53
CA LEU A 7 20.26 -8.62 17.35
C LEU A 7 19.08 -7.86 16.70
N SER A 8 19.30 -6.61 16.28
CA SER A 8 18.30 -5.80 15.59
C SER A 8 17.90 -6.37 14.22
N TYR A 9 16.72 -5.99 13.70
CA TYR A 9 16.31 -6.37 12.33
C TYR A 9 17.35 -5.98 11.26
N SER A 10 17.96 -4.80 11.38
CA SER A 10 19.03 -4.36 10.48
C SER A 10 20.23 -5.30 10.52
N ALA A 11 20.62 -5.77 11.71
CA ALA A 11 21.70 -6.74 11.87
C ALA A 11 21.34 -8.09 11.28
N LEU A 12 20.11 -8.59 11.48
CA LEU A 12 19.63 -9.83 10.88
C LEU A 12 19.61 -9.77 9.35
N VAL A 13 19.07 -8.69 8.77
CA VAL A 13 19.09 -8.49 7.30
C VAL A 13 20.51 -8.39 6.77
N TRP A 14 21.40 -7.72 7.49
CA TRP A 14 22.80 -7.59 7.11
C TRP A 14 23.52 -8.94 7.14
N LEU A 15 23.33 -9.74 8.19
CA LEU A 15 23.85 -11.12 8.30
C LEU A 15 23.31 -12.02 7.19
N LYS A 16 22.01 -11.94 6.87
CA LYS A 16 21.42 -12.71 5.75
C LYS A 16 22.06 -12.39 4.40
N LYS A 17 22.31 -11.10 4.14
CA LYS A 17 23.01 -10.67 2.92
C LYS A 17 24.47 -11.14 2.91
N LEU A 18 25.14 -11.10 4.07
CA LEU A 18 26.52 -11.58 4.21
C LEU A 18 26.61 -13.09 3.98
N ASP A 19 25.69 -13.88 4.56
CA ASP A 19 25.58 -15.33 4.37
C ASP A 19 25.48 -15.70 2.90
N HIS A 20 24.64 -14.98 2.14
CA HIS A 20 24.54 -15.19 0.70
C HIS A 20 25.86 -14.93 -0.05
N ARG A 21 26.62 -13.91 0.33
CA ARG A 21 27.92 -13.60 -0.30
C ARG A 21 29.01 -14.60 0.11
N LEU A 22 29.02 -15.05 1.36
CA LEU A 22 30.02 -16.00 1.86
C LEU A 22 29.87 -17.40 1.25
N LYS A 23 28.68 -17.78 0.77
CA LYS A 23 28.48 -18.99 -0.05
C LYS A 23 29.36 -19.00 -1.31
N VAL A 24 29.74 -17.82 -1.81
CA VAL A 24 30.60 -17.67 -2.99
C VAL A 24 32.06 -17.37 -2.60
N LYS A 25 32.29 -16.54 -1.58
CA LYS A 25 33.64 -16.01 -1.27
C LYS A 25 34.37 -16.62 -0.07
N SER A 26 33.79 -17.59 0.64
CA SER A 26 34.33 -18.28 1.85
C SER A 26 34.61 -17.38 3.07
N SER A 27 35.04 -16.14 2.86
CA SER A 27 35.21 -15.09 3.87
C SER A 27 35.03 -13.69 3.28
N GLU A 28 34.73 -12.70 4.13
CA GLU A 28 34.58 -11.30 3.73
C GLU A 28 35.05 -10.37 4.86
N LYS A 29 35.92 -9.41 4.51
CA LYS A 29 36.39 -8.36 5.42
C LYS A 29 35.37 -7.24 5.56
N LYS A 30 35.23 -6.71 6.78
CA LYS A 30 34.37 -5.58 7.10
C LYS A 30 35.03 -4.65 8.10
N ASN A 31 34.92 -3.34 7.84
CA ASN A 31 35.32 -2.32 8.80
C ASN A 31 34.49 -2.41 10.07
N THR A 32 35.14 -2.20 11.21
CA THR A 32 34.53 -2.27 12.54
C THR A 32 33.93 -0.95 13.01
N ASP A 33 33.82 0.06 12.13
CA ASP A 33 33.23 1.38 12.40
C ASP A 33 31.72 1.44 12.11
N GLY A 34 31.20 0.51 11.31
CA GLY A 34 29.79 0.46 10.94
C GLY A 34 28.90 0.05 12.11
N LYS A 35 27.88 0.86 12.43
CA LYS A 35 26.91 0.61 13.52
C LYS A 35 26.36 -0.81 13.57
N THR A 36 26.02 -1.38 12.41
CA THR A 36 25.48 -2.75 12.32
C THR A 36 26.56 -3.82 12.58
N VAL A 37 27.78 -3.59 12.08
CA VAL A 37 28.92 -4.50 12.29
C VAL A 37 29.30 -4.51 13.77
N ILE A 38 29.39 -3.32 14.39
CA ILE A 38 29.66 -3.17 15.83
C ILE A 38 28.63 -3.95 16.66
N GLN A 39 27.34 -3.81 16.35
CA GLN A 39 26.29 -4.53 17.08
C GLN A 39 26.49 -6.06 16.98
N VAL A 40 26.73 -6.58 15.78
CA VAL A 40 26.98 -8.02 15.57
C VAL A 40 28.21 -8.48 16.33
N LEU A 41 29.33 -7.73 16.26
CA LEU A 41 30.57 -8.10 16.95
C LEU A 41 30.41 -8.06 18.47
N ARG A 42 29.73 -7.04 19.03
CA ARG A 42 29.42 -6.98 20.48
C ARG A 42 28.59 -8.17 20.92
N TRP A 43 27.58 -8.55 20.13
CA TRP A 43 26.76 -9.72 20.41
C TRP A 43 27.58 -11.01 20.38
N CYS A 44 28.44 -11.19 19.37
CA CYS A 44 29.34 -12.32 19.29
C CYS A 44 30.32 -12.39 20.47
N ILE A 45 30.86 -11.25 20.91
CA ILE A 45 31.75 -11.17 22.08
C ILE A 45 31.01 -11.54 23.37
N ALA A 46 29.79 -11.04 23.56
CA ALA A 46 28.97 -11.33 24.75
C ALA A 46 28.63 -12.82 24.88
N LEU A 47 28.57 -13.55 23.76
CA LEU A 47 28.34 -15.00 23.70
C LEU A 47 29.61 -15.83 23.52
N ASP A 48 30.78 -15.21 23.63
CA ASP A 48 32.09 -15.84 23.48
C ASP A 48 32.26 -16.61 22.14
N LEU A 49 31.67 -16.07 21.06
CA LEU A 49 31.79 -16.64 19.71
C LEU A 49 33.07 -16.17 18.99
N ILE A 50 33.61 -15.02 19.42
CA ILE A 50 34.82 -14.39 18.89
C ILE A 50 35.62 -13.74 20.03
N PRO A 51 36.94 -13.50 19.84
CA PRO A 51 37.78 -12.86 20.85
C PRO A 51 37.31 -11.44 21.23
N ALA A 52 37.42 -11.07 22.52
CA ALA A 52 36.97 -9.77 23.04
C ALA A 52 37.66 -8.55 22.39
N ASN A 53 38.90 -8.70 21.93
CA ASN A 53 39.65 -7.64 21.24
C ASN A 53 39.25 -7.44 19.76
N SER A 54 38.27 -8.20 19.24
CA SER A 54 37.84 -8.11 17.84
C SER A 54 37.31 -6.72 17.45
N LEU A 55 36.78 -5.96 18.41
CA LEU A 55 36.32 -4.57 18.19
C LEU A 55 37.45 -3.55 18.18
N SER A 56 38.65 -3.91 18.64
CA SER A 56 39.83 -3.04 18.64
C SER A 56 40.58 -3.07 17.30
N LEU A 57 40.23 -3.99 16.41
CA LEU A 57 40.81 -4.11 15.08
C LEU A 57 40.05 -3.20 14.09
N PRO A 58 40.73 -2.58 13.10
CA PRO A 58 40.06 -1.74 12.09
C PRO A 58 39.14 -2.55 11.16
N GLU A 59 39.45 -3.82 10.95
CA GLU A 59 38.69 -4.75 10.13
C GLU A 59 38.48 -6.07 10.85
N PHE A 60 37.35 -6.72 10.57
CA PHE A 60 37.04 -8.07 11.03
C PHE A 60 36.71 -8.99 9.85
N ILE A 61 37.20 -10.22 9.89
CA ILE A 61 36.95 -11.23 8.85
C ILE A 61 35.75 -12.10 9.28
N PHE A 62 34.65 -11.97 8.54
CA PHE A 62 33.51 -12.88 8.69
C PHE A 62 33.71 -14.13 7.85
N THR A 63 33.43 -15.30 8.43
CA THR A 63 33.54 -16.61 7.78
C THR A 63 32.21 -17.37 7.83
N THR A 64 32.03 -18.33 6.93
CA THR A 64 30.85 -19.22 6.95
C THR A 64 30.75 -19.96 8.29
N ALA A 65 31.87 -20.38 8.87
CA ALA A 65 31.91 -21.04 10.18
C ALA A 65 31.37 -20.13 11.31
N LEU A 66 31.74 -18.85 11.31
CA LEU A 66 31.20 -17.89 12.27
C LEU A 66 29.70 -17.66 12.05
N LEU A 67 29.24 -17.54 10.81
CA LEU A 67 27.80 -17.38 10.53
C LEU A 67 26.98 -18.60 10.97
N ASN A 68 27.52 -19.81 10.85
CA ASN A 68 26.89 -21.01 11.41
C ASN A 68 26.78 -20.92 12.94
N LYS A 69 27.87 -20.58 13.64
CA LYS A 69 27.86 -20.39 15.10
C LYS A 69 26.87 -19.33 15.56
N ILE A 70 26.75 -18.22 14.83
CA ILE A 70 25.74 -17.19 15.09
C ILE A 70 24.33 -17.77 14.94
N SER A 71 24.07 -18.49 13.86
CA SER A 71 22.77 -19.11 13.59
C SER A 71 22.37 -20.11 14.69
N ASP A 72 23.29 -20.98 15.10
CA ASP A 72 23.09 -21.97 16.16
C ASP A 72 22.84 -21.30 17.51
N ALA A 73 23.60 -20.25 17.83
CA ALA A 73 23.42 -19.48 19.06
C ALA A 73 22.05 -18.78 19.09
N GLN A 74 21.59 -18.21 17.97
CA GLN A 74 20.25 -17.62 17.88
C GLN A 74 19.14 -18.65 18.15
N GLN A 75 19.24 -19.85 17.55
CA GLN A 75 18.27 -20.92 17.78
C GLN A 75 18.25 -21.37 19.24
N ARG A 76 19.43 -21.60 19.84
CA ARG A 76 19.56 -22.01 21.25
C ARG A 76 18.98 -20.98 22.21
N LEU A 77 19.13 -19.70 21.90
CA LEU A 77 18.59 -18.59 22.69
C LEU A 77 17.12 -18.27 22.38
N LYS A 78 16.46 -19.04 21.49
CA LYS A 78 15.11 -18.76 20.98
C LYS A 78 14.94 -17.33 20.43
N GLN A 79 16.01 -16.80 19.84
CA GLN A 79 16.02 -15.50 19.15
C GLN A 79 15.76 -15.68 17.66
N ALA A 80 15.36 -14.61 16.98
CA ALA A 80 15.09 -14.65 15.55
C ALA A 80 16.38 -15.00 14.78
N ASN A 81 16.31 -16.05 13.96
CA ASN A 81 17.44 -16.47 13.14
C ASN A 81 17.55 -15.62 11.88
N PHE A 82 18.74 -15.13 11.56
CA PHE A 82 18.93 -14.31 10.35
C PHE A 82 18.69 -15.09 9.04
N ARG A 83 18.75 -16.43 9.06
CA ARG A 83 18.49 -17.27 7.89
C ARG A 83 17.00 -17.47 7.62
N ASP A 84 16.16 -17.29 8.63
CA ASP A 84 14.71 -17.42 8.48
C ASP A 84 14.13 -16.33 7.56
N ASP A 85 12.97 -16.61 6.97
CA ASP A 85 12.24 -15.62 6.18
C ASP A 85 11.38 -14.72 7.08
N LEU A 86 12.04 -13.75 7.71
CA LEU A 86 11.42 -12.77 8.63
C LEU A 86 10.42 -11.83 7.93
N ARG A 87 10.32 -11.83 6.60
CA ARG A 87 9.43 -10.91 5.85
C ARG A 87 8.06 -11.48 5.52
N ILE A 88 7.95 -12.80 5.45
CA ILE A 88 6.72 -13.49 5.00
C ILE A 88 5.80 -13.79 6.17
N LYS A 89 6.34 -13.88 7.39
CA LYS A 89 5.58 -14.26 8.58
C LYS A 89 4.82 -13.08 9.16
N ASN A 90 3.59 -13.31 9.62
CA ASN A 90 2.89 -12.33 10.45
C ASN A 90 3.45 -12.35 11.89
N ARG A 91 2.99 -11.44 12.75
CA ARG A 91 3.49 -11.33 14.14
C ARG A 91 3.15 -12.54 15.01
N ILE A 92 2.02 -13.20 14.77
CA ILE A 92 1.60 -14.39 15.52
C ILE A 92 2.50 -15.58 15.16
N GLU A 93 2.76 -15.78 13.86
CA GLU A 93 3.69 -16.81 13.37
C GLU A 93 5.13 -16.54 13.83
N SER A 94 5.55 -15.28 13.89
CA SER A 94 6.88 -14.90 14.41
C SER A 94 7.03 -15.24 15.90
N ALA A 95 5.97 -15.05 16.71
CA ALA A 95 5.98 -15.35 18.14
C ALA A 95 6.10 -16.85 18.45
N GLN A 96 5.66 -17.73 17.55
CA GLN A 96 5.83 -19.18 17.71
C GLN A 96 7.28 -19.66 17.50
N LEU A 97 8.12 -18.85 16.87
CA LEU A 97 9.48 -19.23 16.46
C LEU A 97 10.56 -18.55 17.28
N SER A 98 10.24 -17.41 17.90
CA SER A 98 11.20 -16.58 18.62
C SER A 98 10.49 -15.76 19.68
N ASP A 99 11.08 -15.72 20.87
CA ASP A 99 10.62 -14.87 21.99
C ASP A 99 11.02 -13.39 21.76
N GLN A 100 11.90 -13.12 20.78
CA GLN A 100 12.26 -11.77 20.35
C GLN A 100 11.17 -11.13 19.48
N GLU A 101 10.57 -10.02 19.95
CA GLU A 101 9.65 -9.20 19.14
C GLU A 101 10.42 -8.28 18.17
N ILE A 102 10.36 -8.55 16.86
CA ILE A 102 10.88 -7.65 15.83
C ILE A 102 9.73 -6.79 15.26
N LYS A 103 9.47 -5.64 15.90
CA LYS A 103 8.34 -4.73 15.57
C LYS A 103 8.27 -4.28 14.10
N THR A 104 9.40 -4.28 13.40
CA THR A 104 9.57 -3.80 12.01
C THR A 104 9.56 -4.90 10.96
N ALA A 105 9.59 -6.17 11.34
CA ALA A 105 9.56 -7.32 10.44
C ALA A 105 8.15 -7.90 10.28
N GLY A 106 7.93 -8.62 9.19
CA GLY A 106 6.70 -9.34 8.90
C GLY A 106 5.56 -8.54 8.24
N ILE A 107 4.52 -9.26 7.86
CA ILE A 107 3.28 -8.70 7.30
C ILE A 107 2.59 -7.88 8.39
N ARG A 108 2.39 -6.58 8.14
CA ARG A 108 1.63 -5.74 9.07
C ARG A 108 0.16 -6.18 9.07
N PRO A 109 -0.55 -6.14 10.22
CA PRO A 109 -1.94 -6.62 10.30
C PRO A 109 -2.89 -6.02 9.26
N ARG A 110 -2.62 -4.79 8.80
CA ARG A 110 -3.45 -4.06 7.82
C ARG A 110 -2.86 -4.00 6.41
N GLN A 111 -1.75 -4.69 6.15
CA GLN A 111 -1.03 -4.61 4.87
C GLN A 111 -1.84 -5.09 3.67
N HIS A 112 -2.73 -6.07 3.88
CA HIS A 112 -3.60 -6.65 2.87
C HIS A 112 -5.07 -6.30 3.10
N ARG A 113 -5.36 -5.37 4.01
CA ARG A 113 -6.73 -5.02 4.36
C ARG A 113 -7.26 -3.91 3.48
N VAL A 114 -8.54 -3.98 3.16
CA VAL A 114 -9.31 -3.00 2.40
C VAL A 114 -10.63 -2.72 3.13
N LEU A 115 -11.12 -1.49 3.03
CA LEU A 115 -12.51 -1.19 3.38
C LEU A 115 -13.37 -1.40 2.14
N LEU A 116 -14.33 -2.30 2.27
CA LEU A 116 -15.29 -2.70 1.27
C LEU A 116 -16.68 -2.19 1.69
N ARG A 117 -17.42 -1.57 0.78
CA ARG A 117 -18.84 -1.28 0.99
C ARG A 117 -19.67 -2.42 0.39
N LEU A 118 -20.65 -2.93 1.15
CA LEU A 118 -21.56 -3.96 0.70
C LEU A 118 -22.65 -3.34 -0.19
N ASN A 119 -22.98 -4.03 -1.29
CA ASN A 119 -24.08 -3.63 -2.17
C ASN A 119 -25.44 -3.76 -1.48
N GLN A 120 -25.55 -4.71 -0.56
CA GLN A 120 -26.70 -4.91 0.31
C GLN A 120 -26.22 -4.92 1.76
N PRO A 121 -26.64 -3.97 2.61
CA PRO A 121 -26.30 -3.98 4.02
C PRO A 121 -26.82 -5.24 4.70
N LEU A 122 -26.02 -5.78 5.63
CA LEU A 122 -26.42 -6.90 6.48
C LEU A 122 -26.93 -6.36 7.81
N VAL A 123 -27.95 -6.98 8.38
CA VAL A 123 -28.39 -6.68 9.75
C VAL A 123 -27.96 -7.85 10.63
N ASN A 124 -27.19 -7.57 11.67
CA ASN A 124 -26.77 -8.61 12.62
C ASN A 124 -27.86 -8.92 13.65
N GLU A 125 -27.63 -9.93 14.49
CA GLU A 125 -28.54 -10.36 15.56
C GLU A 125 -28.86 -9.24 16.58
N PHE A 126 -28.03 -8.20 16.66
CA PHE A 126 -28.21 -7.05 17.55
C PHE A 126 -28.93 -5.87 16.85
N GLY A 127 -29.42 -6.04 15.62
CA GLY A 127 -30.09 -4.99 14.86
C GLY A 127 -29.15 -3.93 14.28
N MET A 128 -27.82 -4.14 14.32
CA MET A 128 -26.85 -3.23 13.72
C MET A 128 -26.76 -3.44 12.21
N VAL A 129 -26.84 -2.35 11.46
CA VAL A 129 -26.63 -2.35 10.01
C VAL A 129 -25.14 -2.33 9.72
N ILE A 130 -24.69 -3.31 8.95
CA ILE A 130 -23.32 -3.47 8.46
C ILE A 130 -23.36 -3.18 6.96
N ASP A 131 -22.90 -2.01 6.56
CA ASP A 131 -22.76 -1.61 5.15
C ASP A 131 -21.29 -1.51 4.71
N VAL A 132 -20.35 -1.48 5.66
CA VAL A 132 -18.91 -1.46 5.42
C VAL A 132 -18.21 -2.58 6.18
N VAL A 133 -17.30 -3.27 5.49
CA VAL A 133 -16.50 -4.36 6.02
C VAL A 133 -15.02 -4.06 5.82
N ASP A 134 -14.25 -4.12 6.89
CA ASP A 134 -12.80 -4.25 6.80
C ASP A 134 -12.45 -5.72 6.54
N THR A 135 -11.77 -6.05 5.44
CA THR A 135 -11.42 -7.44 5.09
C THR A 135 -10.06 -7.57 4.40
N ASP A 136 -9.48 -8.77 4.40
CA ASP A 136 -8.30 -9.06 3.58
C ASP A 136 -8.73 -9.24 2.11
N TRP A 137 -8.17 -8.45 1.21
CA TRP A 137 -8.59 -8.47 -0.19
C TRP A 137 -8.39 -9.82 -0.86
N ARG A 138 -7.45 -10.65 -0.37
CA ARG A 138 -7.15 -11.97 -0.94
C ARG A 138 -8.31 -12.96 -0.76
N ASN A 139 -9.21 -12.68 0.18
CA ASN A 139 -10.41 -13.48 0.41
C ASN A 139 -11.60 -13.05 -0.48
N ILE A 140 -11.44 -11.99 -1.29
CA ILE A 140 -12.49 -11.48 -2.16
C ILE A 140 -12.42 -12.22 -3.51
N THR A 141 -13.48 -12.95 -3.83
CA THR A 141 -13.65 -13.57 -5.16
C THR A 141 -14.00 -12.51 -6.20
N LEU A 142 -12.99 -11.92 -6.84
CA LEU A 142 -13.15 -10.81 -7.80
C LEU A 142 -14.07 -11.13 -8.98
N THR A 143 -14.24 -12.40 -9.34
CA THR A 143 -15.11 -12.82 -10.45
C THR A 143 -16.60 -12.55 -10.19
N HIS A 144 -17.03 -12.44 -8.93
CA HIS A 144 -18.43 -12.14 -8.56
C HIS A 144 -18.87 -10.70 -8.81
N PHE A 145 -17.94 -9.80 -9.11
CA PHE A 145 -18.21 -8.38 -9.33
C PHE A 145 -18.01 -8.04 -10.81
N ASP A 146 -18.83 -7.15 -11.35
CA ASP A 146 -18.78 -6.73 -12.76
C ASP A 146 -17.90 -5.49 -12.96
N VAL A 147 -17.84 -4.60 -11.97
CA VAL A 147 -17.05 -3.36 -11.98
C VAL A 147 -16.35 -3.11 -10.65
N LEU A 148 -15.18 -2.47 -10.68
CA LEU A 148 -14.51 -1.95 -9.47
C LEU A 148 -14.72 -0.44 -9.37
N ILE A 149 -15.25 0.04 -8.25
CA ILE A 149 -15.35 1.47 -7.93
C ILE A 149 -14.41 1.78 -6.77
N VAL A 150 -13.43 2.64 -7.01
CA VAL A 150 -12.48 3.10 -5.98
C VAL A 150 -12.83 4.51 -5.57
N VAL A 151 -13.31 4.66 -4.34
CA VAL A 151 -13.75 5.94 -3.75
C VAL A 151 -12.57 6.62 -3.05
N GLU A 152 -12.19 7.83 -3.49
CA GLU A 152 -11.04 8.57 -2.96
C GLU A 152 -11.27 9.10 -1.55
N ASN A 153 -12.38 9.79 -1.32
CA ASN A 153 -12.66 10.44 -0.05
C ASN A 153 -13.39 9.50 0.93
N GLN A 154 -12.90 9.43 2.17
CA GLN A 154 -13.42 8.49 3.16
C GLN A 154 -14.85 8.83 3.61
N ASP A 155 -15.17 10.12 3.76
CA ASP A 155 -16.53 10.54 4.12
C ASP A 155 -17.50 10.20 2.98
N CYS A 156 -17.10 10.42 1.73
CA CYS A 156 -17.89 10.04 0.56
C CYS A 156 -18.09 8.51 0.48
N PHE A 157 -17.09 7.72 0.88
CA PHE A 157 -17.20 6.26 0.93
C PHE A 157 -18.21 5.79 1.98
N TYR A 158 -18.21 6.39 3.18
CA TYR A 158 -19.20 6.07 4.22
C TYR A 158 -20.60 6.58 3.89
N HIS A 159 -20.71 7.71 3.19
CA HIS A 159 -21.98 8.32 2.78
C HIS A 159 -22.27 8.13 1.29
N LEU A 160 -21.95 6.96 0.75
CA LEU A 160 -22.07 6.72 -0.70
C LEU A 160 -23.52 6.83 -1.20
N SER A 161 -24.51 6.61 -0.34
CA SER A 161 -25.94 6.78 -0.65
C SER A 161 -26.34 8.22 -1.00
N LEU A 162 -25.48 9.22 -0.75
CA LEU A 162 -25.70 10.62 -1.15
C LEU A 162 -25.39 10.88 -2.63
N PHE A 163 -24.88 9.89 -3.35
CA PHE A 163 -24.44 10.00 -4.73
C PHE A 163 -25.26 9.06 -5.61
N ASP A 164 -25.92 9.61 -6.62
CA ASP A 164 -26.76 8.84 -7.52
C ASP A 164 -25.95 8.36 -8.72
N TYR A 165 -25.64 7.07 -8.76
CA TYR A 165 -25.05 6.40 -9.92
C TYR A 165 -25.99 5.32 -10.46
N SER A 166 -27.30 5.45 -10.22
CA SER A 166 -28.32 4.49 -10.67
C SER A 166 -28.45 4.39 -12.20
N GLN A 167 -28.01 5.41 -12.92
CA GLN A 167 -27.95 5.40 -14.39
C GLN A 167 -26.75 4.62 -14.93
N CYS A 168 -25.82 4.22 -14.07
CA CYS A 168 -24.76 3.31 -14.44
C CYS A 168 -25.28 1.87 -14.38
N ASP A 169 -25.09 1.11 -15.45
CA ASP A 169 -25.52 -0.29 -15.55
C ASP A 169 -24.59 -1.22 -14.76
N PHE A 170 -24.61 -1.08 -13.42
CA PHE A 170 -23.84 -1.90 -12.50
C PHE A 170 -24.76 -2.94 -11.86
N HIS A 171 -24.42 -4.22 -12.02
CA HIS A 171 -25.15 -5.32 -11.41
C HIS A 171 -24.58 -5.71 -10.05
N SER A 172 -23.26 -5.73 -9.91
CA SER A 172 -22.59 -6.15 -8.67
C SER A 172 -21.25 -5.42 -8.51
N PRO A 173 -21.26 -4.12 -8.19
CA PRO A 173 -20.03 -3.35 -8.10
C PRO A 173 -19.20 -3.78 -6.88
N LEU A 174 -17.89 -3.90 -7.06
CA LEU A 174 -16.92 -3.99 -5.97
C LEU A 174 -16.54 -2.57 -5.55
N ILE A 175 -17.05 -2.10 -4.41
CA ILE A 175 -16.86 -0.71 -3.99
C ILE A 175 -15.86 -0.65 -2.83
N ILE A 176 -14.70 -0.04 -3.06
CA ILE A 176 -13.64 0.05 -2.04
C ILE A 176 -13.19 1.48 -1.77
N TYR A 177 -12.74 1.73 -0.55
CA TYR A 177 -12.02 2.96 -0.22
C TYR A 177 -10.61 2.92 -0.81
N ARG A 178 -10.18 4.01 -1.46
CA ARG A 178 -8.84 4.18 -2.03
C ARG A 178 -7.74 3.91 -1.01
N GLY A 179 -8.01 4.26 0.24
CA GLY A 179 -7.11 4.05 1.35
C GLY A 179 -6.28 5.27 1.69
N ASP A 180 -6.06 5.41 2.99
CA ASP A 180 -5.15 6.35 3.63
C ASP A 180 -3.77 5.68 3.84
N ARG A 181 -3.00 6.16 4.81
CA ARG A 181 -1.74 5.51 5.24
C ARG A 181 -1.93 4.06 5.70
N THR A 182 -3.15 3.70 6.08
CA THR A 182 -3.52 2.39 6.62
C THR A 182 -3.87 1.41 5.50
N TYR A 183 -4.82 1.78 4.62
CA TYR A 183 -5.42 0.84 3.66
C TYR A 183 -4.84 0.88 2.25
N SER A 184 -4.11 1.95 1.88
CA SER A 184 -3.63 2.16 0.51
C SER A 184 -2.86 0.99 -0.08
N LYS A 185 -2.07 0.26 0.72
CA LYS A 185 -1.31 -0.92 0.25
C LYS A 185 -2.23 -2.07 -0.19
N GLY A 186 -3.29 -2.35 0.58
CA GLY A 186 -4.26 -3.38 0.25
C GLY A 186 -5.03 -3.00 -1.01
N THR A 187 -5.51 -1.75 -1.09
CA THR A 187 -6.26 -1.25 -2.24
C THR A 187 -5.44 -1.28 -3.53
N VAL A 188 -4.16 -0.86 -3.49
CA VAL A 188 -3.27 -0.95 -4.67
C VAL A 188 -3.08 -2.40 -5.12
N ALA A 189 -2.88 -3.33 -4.18
CA ALA A 189 -2.70 -4.75 -4.51
C ALA A 189 -3.98 -5.36 -5.11
N LEU A 190 -5.16 -5.08 -4.52
CA LEU A 190 -6.46 -5.49 -5.04
C LEU A 190 -6.67 -4.95 -6.45
N LYS A 191 -6.50 -3.64 -6.66
CA LYS A 191 -6.66 -3.00 -7.97
C LYS A 191 -5.75 -3.62 -9.03
N ASN A 192 -4.48 -3.88 -8.69
CA ASN A 192 -3.56 -4.53 -9.62
C ASN A 192 -4.01 -5.94 -10.02
N CYS A 193 -4.67 -6.69 -9.13
CA CYS A 193 -5.26 -7.98 -9.47
C CYS A 193 -6.54 -7.81 -10.29
N TRP A 194 -7.37 -6.82 -9.95
CA TRP A 194 -8.57 -6.47 -10.71
C TRP A 194 -8.27 -6.14 -12.16
N LEU A 195 -7.27 -5.30 -12.43
CA LEU A 195 -6.91 -4.88 -13.79
C LEU A 195 -6.51 -6.06 -14.68
N LYS A 196 -6.01 -7.17 -14.12
CA LYS A 196 -5.69 -8.40 -14.87
C LYS A 196 -6.94 -9.15 -15.33
N THR A 197 -8.10 -8.88 -14.74
CA THR A 197 -9.38 -9.48 -15.15
C THR A 197 -9.94 -8.86 -16.43
N GLY A 198 -9.42 -7.69 -16.84
CA GLY A 198 -9.94 -6.92 -17.97
C GLY A 198 -11.28 -6.21 -17.70
N LYS A 199 -11.88 -6.36 -16.51
CA LYS A 199 -13.13 -5.69 -16.14
C LYS A 199 -12.92 -4.20 -15.86
N ALA A 200 -13.99 -3.43 -16.02
CA ALA A 200 -13.97 -1.98 -15.83
C ALA A 200 -13.53 -1.59 -14.41
N ALA A 201 -12.78 -0.50 -14.33
CA ALA A 201 -12.28 0.07 -13.09
C ALA A 201 -12.55 1.57 -13.10
N ILE A 202 -13.21 2.05 -12.06
CA ILE A 202 -13.77 3.39 -11.98
C ILE A 202 -13.12 4.13 -10.83
N TYR A 203 -12.63 5.32 -11.11
CA TYR A 203 -12.18 6.27 -10.10
C TYR A 203 -13.34 7.17 -9.70
N PHE A 204 -13.65 7.23 -8.40
CA PHE A 204 -14.60 8.21 -7.87
C PHE A 204 -13.90 9.09 -6.85
N GLY A 205 -13.55 10.31 -7.23
CA GLY A 205 -12.74 11.21 -6.43
C GLY A 205 -12.92 12.68 -6.79
N ASP A 206 -12.03 13.52 -6.28
CA ASP A 206 -12.07 14.96 -6.57
C ASP A 206 -11.88 15.20 -8.08
N PHE A 207 -12.66 16.13 -8.62
CA PHE A 207 -12.43 16.67 -9.96
C PHE A 207 -11.49 17.88 -9.85
N ASP A 208 -10.21 17.58 -9.70
CA ASP A 208 -9.10 18.54 -9.72
C ASP A 208 -7.94 17.99 -10.58
N PRO A 209 -6.88 18.78 -10.87
CA PRO A 209 -5.79 18.29 -11.72
C PRO A 209 -5.10 17.03 -11.17
N LYS A 210 -5.00 16.86 -9.85
CA LYS A 210 -4.38 15.68 -9.26
C LYS A 210 -5.29 14.45 -9.37
N GLY A 211 -6.58 14.59 -9.08
CA GLY A 211 -7.60 13.55 -9.17
C GLY A 211 -7.75 13.03 -10.59
N VAL A 212 -7.82 13.93 -11.58
CA VAL A 212 -7.83 13.53 -13.00
C VAL A 212 -6.50 12.88 -13.40
N SER A 213 -5.37 13.38 -12.92
CA SER A 213 -4.06 12.75 -13.15
C SER A 213 -3.99 11.33 -12.56
N ILE A 214 -4.52 11.12 -11.35
CA ILE A 214 -4.63 9.80 -10.73
C ILE A 214 -5.48 8.90 -11.61
N ALA A 215 -6.71 9.31 -11.94
CA ALA A 215 -7.63 8.54 -12.75
C ALA A 215 -6.96 8.06 -14.06
N LYS A 216 -6.28 8.96 -14.78
CA LYS A 216 -5.61 8.65 -16.05
C LYS A 216 -4.38 7.74 -15.92
N ASN A 217 -3.55 7.96 -14.90
CA ASN A 217 -2.23 7.31 -14.80
C ASN A 217 -2.25 6.01 -13.98
N GLU A 218 -3.29 5.78 -13.18
CA GLU A 218 -3.37 4.64 -12.26
C GLU A 218 -4.16 3.44 -12.80
N GLY A 219 -4.47 3.43 -14.11
CA GLY A 219 -5.08 2.29 -14.80
C GLY A 219 -6.61 2.24 -14.73
N TYR A 220 -7.28 3.33 -14.33
CA TYR A 220 -8.74 3.40 -14.39
C TYR A 220 -9.21 3.57 -15.83
N HIS A 221 -10.38 3.00 -16.12
CA HIS A 221 -11.05 3.09 -17.41
C HIS A 221 -11.99 4.30 -17.44
N PHE A 222 -12.66 4.56 -16.32
CA PHE A 222 -13.64 5.62 -16.18
C PHE A 222 -13.39 6.46 -14.92
N MET A 223 -13.87 7.69 -14.94
CA MET A 223 -14.08 8.51 -13.76
C MET A 223 -15.57 8.73 -13.57
N LEU A 224 -16.05 8.61 -12.33
CA LEU A 224 -17.44 8.85 -11.99
C LEU A 224 -17.62 10.35 -11.69
N LEU A 225 -18.38 11.05 -12.53
CA LEU A 225 -18.57 12.51 -12.46
C LEU A 225 -20.01 12.89 -12.80
N PRO A 226 -20.52 14.06 -12.33
CA PRO A 226 -21.73 14.67 -12.89
C PRO A 226 -21.57 15.05 -14.35
N SER A 227 -22.65 15.49 -15.01
CA SER A 227 -22.56 16.03 -16.38
C SER A 227 -21.63 17.26 -16.49
N PRO A 228 -21.07 17.56 -17.68
CA PRO A 228 -20.20 18.71 -17.86
C PRO A 228 -20.83 20.05 -17.42
N ASP A 229 -22.13 20.23 -17.65
CA ASP A 229 -22.87 21.43 -17.25
C ASP A 229 -22.94 21.58 -15.73
N VAL A 230 -23.21 20.47 -15.02
CA VAL A 230 -23.23 20.46 -13.56
C VAL A 230 -21.84 20.72 -12.99
N VAL A 231 -20.81 20.09 -13.55
CA VAL A 231 -19.42 20.35 -13.14
C VAL A 231 -19.05 21.80 -13.35
N THR A 232 -19.37 22.39 -14.50
CA THR A 232 -19.11 23.80 -14.80
C THR A 232 -19.81 24.71 -13.79
N LYS A 233 -21.08 24.43 -13.46
CA LYS A 233 -21.88 25.23 -12.52
C LYS A 233 -21.39 25.14 -11.08
N LYS A 234 -20.95 23.97 -10.63
CA LYS A 234 -20.57 23.72 -9.22
C LYS A 234 -19.09 23.92 -8.93
N SER A 235 -18.25 23.99 -9.96
CA SER A 235 -16.81 24.20 -9.79
C SER A 235 -16.48 25.62 -9.39
N SER A 236 -15.37 25.81 -8.67
CA SER A 236 -14.88 27.16 -8.35
C SER A 236 -13.36 27.17 -8.20
N SER A 237 -12.78 28.36 -8.36
CA SER A 237 -11.34 28.55 -8.15
C SER A 237 -10.93 28.36 -6.69
N ALA A 238 -11.83 28.59 -5.74
CA ALA A 238 -11.58 28.31 -4.32
C ALA A 238 -11.42 26.81 -4.02
N MET A 239 -11.88 25.93 -4.92
CA MET A 239 -11.67 24.48 -4.82
C MET A 239 -10.42 24.02 -5.57
N PHE A 240 -9.79 24.88 -6.37
CA PHE A 240 -8.63 24.56 -7.18
C PHE A 240 -7.34 24.76 -6.37
N PRO A 241 -6.54 23.73 -6.09
CA PRO A 241 -5.33 23.90 -5.28
C PRO A 241 -4.14 24.31 -6.16
N ASP A 242 -3.56 25.49 -5.94
CA ASP A 242 -2.44 26.03 -6.75
C ASP A 242 -1.25 25.08 -6.89
N ALA A 243 -0.95 24.30 -5.85
CA ALA A 243 0.11 23.29 -5.85
C ALA A 243 -0.06 22.20 -6.94
N GLN A 244 -1.26 22.13 -7.55
CA GLN A 244 -1.61 21.18 -8.59
C GLN A 244 -1.50 21.72 -10.02
N LEU A 245 -1.15 23.01 -10.21
CA LEU A 245 -0.95 23.60 -11.55
C LEU A 245 0.03 22.80 -12.41
N LYS A 246 1.05 22.20 -11.79
CA LYS A 246 2.04 21.33 -12.45
C LYS A 246 1.44 20.13 -13.20
N PHE A 247 0.21 19.71 -12.88
CA PHE A 247 -0.44 18.59 -13.56
C PHE A 247 -1.16 19.03 -14.84
N LEU A 248 -1.56 20.30 -14.97
CA LEU A 248 -2.36 20.80 -16.10
C LEU A 248 -1.68 20.62 -17.46
N PRO A 249 -0.39 20.97 -17.67
CA PRO A 249 0.22 20.88 -19.00
C PRO A 249 0.08 19.48 -19.60
N ARG A 250 0.32 18.44 -18.81
CA ARG A 250 0.21 17.03 -19.24
C ARG A 250 -1.24 16.58 -19.43
N LEU A 251 -2.19 17.16 -18.69
CA LEU A 251 -3.60 16.84 -18.86
C LEU A 251 -4.16 17.43 -20.16
N LEU A 252 -3.73 18.65 -20.50
CA LEU A 252 -4.19 19.40 -21.67
C LEU A 252 -3.42 19.03 -22.96
N SER A 253 -2.19 18.55 -22.86
CA SER A 253 -1.36 18.15 -24.02
C SER A 253 -1.77 16.82 -24.68
N GLY A 254 -2.84 16.16 -24.21
CA GLY A 254 -3.28 14.86 -24.71
C GLY A 254 -4.24 14.99 -25.88
N GLU A 255 -3.81 14.60 -27.08
CA GLU A 255 -4.66 14.51 -28.27
C GLU A 255 -5.76 13.44 -28.08
N LYS A 256 -7.01 13.80 -28.39
CA LYS A 256 -8.22 12.95 -28.43
C LYS A 256 -8.80 12.47 -27.09
N HIS A 257 -9.04 13.39 -26.17
CA HIS A 257 -9.92 13.15 -25.01
C HIS A 257 -11.37 13.57 -25.30
N CYS A 258 -12.02 13.01 -26.33
CA CYS A 258 -13.36 13.45 -26.74
C CYS A 258 -14.37 13.49 -25.57
N HIS A 259 -14.36 12.47 -24.70
CA HIS A 259 -15.29 12.37 -23.57
C HIS A 259 -14.92 13.23 -22.35
N LEU A 260 -13.65 13.65 -22.22
CA LEU A 260 -13.17 14.47 -21.11
C LEU A 260 -13.02 15.95 -21.49
N ARG A 261 -13.15 16.30 -22.78
CA ARG A 261 -12.84 17.63 -23.30
C ARG A 261 -13.56 18.73 -22.54
N ASP A 262 -14.88 18.62 -22.40
CA ASP A 262 -15.70 19.66 -21.77
C ASP A 262 -15.39 19.80 -20.27
N TYR A 263 -15.02 18.69 -19.62
CA TYR A 263 -14.52 18.72 -18.25
C TYR A 263 -13.17 19.44 -18.15
N LEU A 264 -12.22 19.14 -19.04
CA LEU A 264 -10.88 19.74 -19.00
C LEU A 264 -10.91 21.27 -19.18
N LEU A 265 -11.90 21.83 -19.88
CA LEU A 265 -12.10 23.28 -19.98
C LEU A 265 -12.36 23.94 -18.61
N VAL A 266 -12.96 23.22 -17.67
CA VAL A 266 -13.17 23.70 -16.29
C VAL A 266 -11.83 23.81 -15.55
N LEU A 267 -10.97 22.80 -15.69
CA LEU A 267 -9.63 22.81 -15.09
C LEU A 267 -8.71 23.85 -15.72
N GLU A 268 -8.83 24.10 -17.02
CA GLU A 268 -8.11 25.15 -17.75
C GLU A 268 -8.46 26.55 -17.21
N LYS A 269 -9.71 26.76 -16.77
CA LYS A 269 -10.15 27.98 -16.07
C LYS A 269 -9.72 28.04 -14.60
N HIS A 270 -8.87 27.12 -14.16
CA HIS A 270 -8.46 26.95 -12.77
C HIS A 270 -9.65 26.83 -11.82
N GLN A 271 -10.65 26.03 -12.22
CA GLN A 271 -11.77 25.67 -11.37
C GLN A 271 -11.75 24.17 -11.13
N ALA A 272 -12.18 23.75 -9.94
CA ALA A 272 -12.24 22.34 -9.56
C ALA A 272 -13.55 22.06 -8.81
N LEU A 273 -13.89 20.78 -8.69
CA LEU A 273 -15.06 20.32 -7.95
C LEU A 273 -14.64 19.23 -6.96
N ARG A 274 -14.80 19.50 -5.67
CA ARG A 274 -14.59 18.50 -4.62
C ARG A 274 -15.63 17.38 -4.73
N GLN A 275 -15.22 16.15 -4.43
CA GLN A 275 -16.08 14.96 -4.45
C GLN A 275 -17.34 15.16 -3.60
N GLN A 276 -17.23 15.74 -2.41
CA GLN A 276 -18.39 16.01 -1.53
C GLN A 276 -19.41 16.95 -2.16
N LYS A 277 -19.00 17.84 -3.08
CA LYS A 277 -19.90 18.79 -3.75
C LYS A 277 -20.70 18.17 -4.89
N MET A 278 -20.41 16.91 -5.24
CA MET A 278 -21.17 16.12 -6.20
C MET A 278 -22.41 15.44 -5.59
N GLN A 279 -22.64 15.58 -4.28
CA GLN A 279 -23.81 15.03 -3.60
C GLN A 279 -25.12 15.53 -4.23
N GLY A 280 -26.10 14.63 -4.34
CA GLY A 280 -27.41 14.89 -4.93
C GLY A 280 -27.44 15.05 -6.45
N GLU A 281 -26.29 14.94 -7.13
CA GLU A 281 -26.21 14.96 -8.59
C GLU A 281 -26.19 13.54 -9.16
N ILE A 282 -26.72 13.41 -10.37
CA ILE A 282 -26.62 12.19 -11.16
C ILE A 282 -25.19 12.07 -11.68
N LEU A 283 -24.55 10.94 -11.38
CA LEU A 283 -23.20 10.59 -11.78
C LEU A 283 -23.23 9.65 -12.99
N GLN A 284 -22.27 9.87 -13.89
CA GLN A 284 -22.08 9.10 -15.11
C GLN A 284 -20.64 8.62 -15.25
N MET A 285 -20.46 7.52 -15.99
CA MET A 285 -19.14 7.02 -16.35
C MET A 285 -18.52 7.87 -17.44
N VAL A 286 -17.51 8.67 -17.08
CA VAL A 286 -16.73 9.45 -18.04
C VAL A 286 -15.50 8.65 -18.45
N MET A 287 -15.41 8.29 -19.72
CA MET A 287 -14.31 7.50 -20.26
C MET A 287 -12.99 8.30 -20.27
N LEU A 288 -11.92 7.70 -19.75
CA LEU A 288 -10.62 8.38 -19.56
C LEU A 288 -9.67 8.28 -20.76
N LYS A 289 -9.88 7.28 -21.62
CA LYS A 289 -9.13 7.02 -22.87
C LYS A 289 -10.12 6.61 -23.95
N ALA A 290 -9.91 7.05 -25.19
CA ALA A 290 -10.70 6.52 -26.30
C ALA A 290 -10.47 5.00 -26.40
N SER A 291 -11.53 4.23 -26.64
CA SER A 291 -11.39 2.82 -27.04
C SER A 291 -10.54 2.76 -28.29
N ASP A 292 -9.49 1.93 -28.26
CA ASP A 292 -8.70 1.58 -29.46
C ASP A 292 -9.59 0.90 -30.52
#